data_AF-A0A7K7WHK6-F1
#
_entry.id   AF-A0A7K7WHK6-F1
#
_cell.length_a   1.000
_cell.length_b   1.000
_cell.length_c   1.000
_cell.angle_alpha   90.00
_cell.angle_beta   90.00
_cell.angle_gamma   90.00
#
_symmetry.space_group_name_H-M   'P 1'
#
loop_
_entity.id
_entity.type
_entity.pdbx_description
1 polymer ?
#
loop_
_entity_poly.entity_id
_entity_poly.type
_entity_poly.pdbx_seq_one_letter_code
_entity_poly.pdbx_strand_id
1 'polypeptide(L)'
;GNETSPESFLLHNALARKPKRIRTAFSPSQLLRLEHAFEKNHYVVGAERKQLAHSLSLTETQVKVWFQNRRTKFKRQKLEEEGSDSQQKKKGTHHINRWRIATKQASPEEIDVTSDD
;
A
#
# COMPACT_ATOMS: atom_id res chain seq x y z
N GLY A 1 36.10 5.52 -19.11
CA GLY A 1 34.67 5.42 -18.80
C GLY A 1 34.50 4.33 -17.79
N ASN A 2 33.98 4.64 -16.60
CA ASN A 2 33.76 3.65 -15.56
C ASN A 2 32.25 3.52 -15.34
N GLU A 3 31.70 2.48 -15.95
CA GLU A 3 30.28 2.12 -15.97
C GLU A 3 29.77 1.91 -14.53
N THR A 4 29.01 2.87 -13.99
CA THR A 4 28.32 2.71 -12.71
C THR A 4 27.15 1.75 -12.87
N SER A 5 27.40 0.48 -12.57
CA SER A 5 26.41 -0.59 -12.54
C SER A 5 25.26 -0.27 -11.55
N PRO A 6 23.99 -0.34 -11.96
CA PRO A 6 22.82 -0.06 -11.10
C PRO A 6 22.54 -1.17 -10.06
N GLU A 7 23.32 -2.25 -10.05
CA GLU A 7 23.15 -3.41 -9.15
C GLU A 7 23.51 -3.12 -7.67
N SER A 8 24.24 -2.05 -7.38
CA SER A 8 24.68 -1.74 -6.00
C SER A 8 23.53 -1.31 -5.05
N PHE A 9 22.40 -0.84 -5.60
CA PHE A 9 21.26 -0.40 -4.78
C PHE A 9 20.35 -1.54 -4.31
N LEU A 10 20.41 -2.73 -4.93
CA LEU A 10 19.47 -3.82 -4.64
C LEU A 10 19.92 -4.73 -3.49
N LEU A 11 21.19 -4.69 -3.09
CA LEU A 11 21.77 -5.60 -2.08
C LEU A 11 21.80 -5.03 -0.64
N HIS A 12 21.50 -3.76 -0.43
CA HIS A 12 21.69 -3.10 0.88
C HIS A 12 20.57 -3.29 1.91
N ASN A 13 19.62 -4.23 1.73
CA ASN A 13 18.49 -4.34 2.68
C ASN A 13 18.02 -5.76 3.04
N ALA A 14 18.71 -6.83 2.61
CA ALA A 14 18.30 -8.20 2.93
C ALA A 14 18.70 -8.67 4.35
N LEU A 15 19.78 -8.11 4.92
CA LEU A 15 20.35 -8.56 6.20
C LEU A 15 20.07 -7.61 7.38
N ALA A 16 19.81 -6.33 7.13
CA ALA A 16 19.39 -5.38 8.16
C ALA A 16 17.86 -5.31 8.22
N ARG A 17 17.22 -6.39 8.68
CA ARG A 17 15.77 -6.41 8.94
C ARG A 17 15.46 -5.51 10.15
N LYS A 18 15.44 -4.19 9.91
CA LYS A 18 14.82 -3.20 10.80
C LYS A 18 13.44 -3.76 11.21
N PRO A 19 13.08 -3.73 12.50
CA PRO A 19 11.78 -4.21 12.95
C PRO A 19 10.67 -3.67 12.05
N LYS A 20 9.82 -4.57 11.53
CA LYS A 20 8.67 -4.18 10.70
C LYS A 20 7.83 -3.22 11.54
N ARG A 21 7.64 -1.99 11.05
CA ARG A 21 6.82 -1.00 11.76
C ARG A 21 5.44 -1.60 12.02
N ILE A 22 4.99 -1.55 13.26
CA ILE A 22 3.66 -2.02 13.65
C ILE A 22 2.63 -1.24 12.82
N ARG A 23 1.70 -1.97 12.21
CA ARG A 23 0.61 -1.35 11.44
C ARG A 23 -0.38 -0.76 12.43
N THR A 24 -0.41 0.56 12.52
CA THR A 24 -1.40 1.29 13.31
C THR A 24 -2.68 1.47 12.49
N ALA A 25 -3.84 1.15 13.07
CA ALA A 25 -5.14 1.50 12.52
C ALA A 25 -5.57 2.89 13.01
N PHE A 26 -6.21 3.67 12.15
CA PHE A 26 -6.84 4.93 12.54
C PHE A 26 -8.27 4.68 13.01
N SER A 27 -8.75 5.47 13.97
CA SER A 27 -10.13 5.40 14.43
C SER A 27 -11.10 5.83 13.32
N PRO A 28 -12.38 5.43 13.38
CA PRO A 28 -13.40 5.90 12.43
C PRO A 28 -13.52 7.43 12.40
N SER A 29 -13.43 8.09 13.56
CA SER A 29 -13.48 9.55 13.67
C SER A 29 -12.28 10.23 13.00
N GLN A 30 -11.07 9.66 13.13
CA GLN A 30 -9.89 10.15 12.44
C GLN A 30 -10.02 10.01 10.92
N LEU A 31 -10.51 8.86 10.45
CA LEU A 31 -10.74 8.62 9.02
C LEU A 31 -11.74 9.59 8.42
N LEU A 32 -12.86 9.84 9.11
CA LEU A 32 -13.88 10.79 8.66
C LEU A 32 -13.32 12.20 8.47
N ARG A 33 -12.52 12.67 9.44
CA ARG A 33 -11.89 14.01 9.38
C ARG A 33 -10.82 14.09 8.28
N LEU A 34 -10.05 13.02 8.06
CA LEU A 34 -9.09 12.93 6.98
C LEU A 34 -9.76 12.94 5.60
N GLU A 35 -10.89 12.25 5.45
CA GLU A 35 -11.66 12.22 4.21
C GLU A 35 -12.27 13.59 3.89
N HIS A 36 -12.90 14.24 4.88
CA HIS A 36 -13.44 15.59 4.70
C HIS A 36 -12.36 16.64 4.36
N ALA A 37 -11.15 16.50 4.90
CA ALA A 37 -10.03 17.34 4.48
C ALA A 37 -9.59 17.04 3.04
N PHE A 38 -9.58 15.76 2.65
CA PHE A 38 -9.22 15.33 1.30
C PHE A 38 -10.19 15.87 0.24
N GLU A 39 -11.50 15.84 0.49
CA GLU A 39 -12.51 16.39 -0.42
C GLU A 39 -12.28 17.87 -0.75
N LYS A 40 -11.76 18.64 0.21
CA LYS A 40 -11.41 20.05 0.00
C LYS A 40 -10.13 20.20 -0.80
N ASN A 41 -9.13 19.37 -0.51
CA ASN A 41 -7.83 19.40 -1.18
C ASN A 41 -7.15 18.02 -1.12
N HIS A 42 -6.84 17.46 -2.29
CA HIS A 42 -6.16 16.17 -2.41
C HIS A 42 -4.68 16.18 -1.95
N TYR A 43 -4.12 17.35 -1.64
CA TYR A 43 -2.73 17.54 -1.22
C TYR A 43 -2.59 18.43 0.01
N VAL A 44 -2.28 17.82 1.16
CA VAL A 44 -1.98 18.55 2.40
C VAL A 44 -0.49 18.94 2.50
N VAL A 45 -0.21 20.22 2.76
CA VAL A 45 1.16 20.79 2.79
C VAL A 45 1.47 21.54 4.08
N GLY A 46 2.76 21.67 4.41
CA GLY A 46 3.31 22.55 5.44
C GLY A 46 2.44 22.75 6.69
N ALA A 47 1.81 23.92 6.78
CA ALA A 47 0.99 24.34 7.92
C ALA A 47 -0.30 23.52 8.06
N GLU A 48 -1.02 23.27 6.97
CA GLU A 48 -2.26 22.49 6.96
C GLU A 48 -2.02 21.08 7.51
N ARG A 49 -0.89 20.47 7.12
CA ARG A 49 -0.50 19.14 7.60
C ARG A 49 -0.27 19.12 9.10
N LYS A 50 0.45 20.13 9.62
CA LYS A 50 0.72 20.28 11.06
C LYS A 50 -0.58 20.41 11.85
N GLN A 51 -1.50 21.25 11.40
CA GLN A 51 -2.79 21.47 12.06
C GLN A 51 -3.65 20.20 12.07
N LEU A 52 -3.72 19.49 10.93
CA LEU A 52 -4.48 18.26 10.82
C LEU A 52 -3.88 17.14 11.70
N ALA A 53 -2.55 17.03 11.73
CA ALA A 53 -1.84 16.09 12.58
C ALA A 53 -2.13 16.34 14.07
N HIS A 54 -2.02 17.60 14.50
CA HIS A 54 -2.31 18.00 15.88
C HIS A 54 -3.77 17.72 16.27
N SER A 55 -4.74 18.13 15.44
CA SER A 55 -6.17 17.96 15.74
C SER A 55 -6.63 16.50 15.81
N LEU A 56 -5.92 15.59 15.15
CA LEU A 56 -6.25 14.15 15.12
C LEU A 56 -5.36 13.31 16.03
N SER A 57 -4.45 13.92 16.78
CA SER A 57 -3.42 13.23 17.57
C SER A 57 -2.62 12.22 16.74
N LEU A 58 -2.23 12.65 15.54
CA LEU A 58 -1.40 11.89 14.60
C LEU A 58 -0.09 12.62 14.34
N THR A 59 0.90 11.92 13.79
CA THR A 59 2.13 12.54 13.29
C THR A 59 1.93 13.11 11.89
N GLU A 60 2.68 14.16 11.53
CA GLU A 60 2.69 14.70 10.16
C GLU A 60 3.02 13.61 9.12
N THR A 61 3.86 12.64 9.48
CA THR A 61 4.21 11.51 8.61
C THR A 61 3.01 10.59 8.37
N GLN A 62 2.22 10.27 9.41
CA GLN A 62 1.02 9.46 9.27
C GLN A 62 -0.02 10.16 8.37
N VAL A 63 -0.22 11.47 8.56
CA VAL A 63 -1.09 12.28 7.70
C VAL A 63 -0.57 12.27 6.26
N LYS A 64 0.73 12.49 6.05
CA LYS A 64 1.36 12.45 4.71
C LYS A 64 1.13 11.10 4.02
N VAL A 65 1.36 10.00 4.73
CA VAL A 65 1.18 8.64 4.20
C VAL A 65 -0.28 8.35 3.90
N TRP A 66 -1.20 8.78 4.77
CA TRP A 66 -2.63 8.61 4.53
C TRP A 66 -3.07 9.34 3.25
N PHE A 67 -2.69 10.60 3.07
CA PHE A 67 -3.00 11.37 1.86
C PHE A 67 -2.41 10.74 0.60
N GLN A 68 -1.18 10.21 0.67
CA GLN A 68 -0.57 9.49 -0.45
C GLN A 68 -1.35 8.22 -0.80
N ASN A 69 -1.74 7.43 0.20
CA ASN A 69 -2.55 6.24 0.00
C ASN A 69 -3.94 6.58 -0.54
N ARG A 70 -4.54 7.65 -0.04
CA ARG A 70 -5.86 8.12 -0.45
C ARG A 70 -5.88 8.54 -1.91
N ARG A 71 -4.85 9.29 -2.38
CA ARG A 71 -4.69 9.63 -3.81
C ARG A 71 -4.54 8.40 -4.70
N THR A 72 -3.76 7.41 -4.27
CA THR A 72 -3.63 6.14 -5.02
C THR A 72 -4.97 5.44 -5.16
N LYS A 73 -5.75 5.36 -4.08
CA LYS A 73 -7.11 4.79 -4.10
C LYS A 73 -8.04 5.59 -5.02
N PHE A 74 -8.04 6.91 -4.90
CA PHE A 74 -8.85 7.81 -5.71
C PHE A 74 -8.58 7.64 -7.22
N LYS A 75 -7.30 7.62 -7.61
CA LYS A 75 -6.90 7.37 -8.99
C LYS A 75 -7.36 6.00 -9.48
N ARG A 76 -7.28 4.97 -8.64
CA ARG A 76 -7.75 3.62 -9.00
C ARG A 76 -9.26 3.60 -9.23
N GLN A 77 -10.04 4.25 -8.35
CA GLN A 77 -11.50 4.36 -8.48
C GLN A 77 -11.91 5.10 -9.75
N LYS A 78 -11.24 6.21 -10.09
CA LYS A 78 -11.51 6.94 -11.34
C LYS A 78 -11.28 6.07 -12.60
N LEU A 79 -10.23 5.24 -12.60
CA LEU A 79 -9.96 4.32 -13.71
C LEU A 79 -10.94 3.13 -13.77
N GLU A 80 -11.59 2.80 -12.65
CA GLU A 80 -12.68 1.81 -12.59
C GLU A 80 -13.99 2.39 -13.16
N GLU A 81 -14.27 3.66 -12.87
CA GLU A 81 -15.48 4.35 -13.34
C GLU A 81 -15.45 4.71 -14.84
N GLU A 82 -14.28 5.06 -15.38
CA GLU A 82 -14.11 5.37 -16.81
C GLU A 82 -13.93 4.10 -17.70
N GLY A 83 -13.90 2.91 -17.10
CA GLY A 83 -13.65 1.64 -17.78
C GLY A 83 -14.76 0.62 -17.53
N SER A 84 -15.92 0.82 -18.16
CA SER A 84 -16.86 -0.27 -18.39
C SER A 84 -16.17 -1.38 -19.20
N ASP A 85 -16.20 -2.58 -18.61
CA ASP A 85 -15.86 -3.89 -19.18
C ASP A 85 -14.38 -4.33 -19.17
N SER A 86 -14.11 -5.35 -18.35
CA SER A 86 -13.14 -6.42 -18.61
C SER A 86 -11.62 -6.14 -18.64
N GLN A 87 -10.97 -5.56 -17.62
CA GLN A 87 -9.50 -5.77 -17.46
C GLN A 87 -8.86 -5.44 -16.08
N GLN A 88 -9.40 -5.87 -14.93
CA GLN A 88 -8.79 -5.46 -13.64
C GLN A 88 -8.32 -6.55 -12.65
N LYS A 89 -8.41 -7.84 -12.98
CA LYS A 89 -7.84 -8.92 -12.10
C LYS A 89 -6.34 -9.20 -12.28
N LYS A 90 -5.55 -8.39 -12.99
CA LYS A 90 -4.17 -8.78 -13.37
C LYS A 90 -3.02 -8.13 -12.59
N LYS A 91 -3.17 -6.90 -12.05
CA LYS A 91 -2.01 -6.19 -11.43
C LYS A 91 -1.66 -6.66 -10.01
N GLY A 92 -2.66 -7.04 -9.20
CA GLY A 92 -2.41 -7.69 -7.89
C GLY A 92 -1.79 -9.09 -8.06
N THR A 93 -2.30 -9.85 -9.03
CA THR A 93 -1.87 -11.21 -9.40
C THR A 93 -0.39 -11.29 -9.78
N HIS A 94 0.14 -10.38 -10.60
CA HIS A 94 1.55 -10.46 -11.02
C HIS A 94 2.54 -10.29 -9.84
N HIS A 95 2.26 -9.38 -8.91
CA HIS A 95 3.11 -9.21 -7.73
C HIS A 95 3.01 -10.41 -6.78
N ILE A 96 1.79 -10.93 -6.58
CA ILE A 96 1.53 -12.08 -5.71
C ILE A 96 2.17 -13.35 -6.26
N ASN A 97 2.09 -13.59 -7.58
CA ASN A 97 2.72 -14.75 -8.21
C ASN A 97 4.25 -14.65 -8.18
N ARG A 98 4.81 -13.47 -8.43
CA ARG A 98 6.25 -13.22 -8.30
C ARG A 98 6.74 -13.42 -6.87
N TRP A 99 5.98 -12.96 -5.87
CA TRP A 99 6.30 -13.19 -4.46
C TRP A 99 6.21 -14.67 -4.09
N ARG A 100 5.17 -15.38 -4.57
CA ARG A 100 4.96 -16.82 -4.35
C ARG A 100 6.12 -17.67 -4.88
N ILE A 101 6.61 -17.38 -6.10
CA ILE A 101 7.79 -18.06 -6.68
C ILE A 101 9.05 -17.76 -5.86
N ALA A 102 9.26 -16.49 -5.49
CA ALA A 102 10.44 -16.09 -4.71
C ALA A 102 10.46 -16.69 -3.29
N THR A 103 9.29 -16.94 -2.68
CA THR A 103 9.18 -17.50 -1.32
C THR A 103 9.05 -19.03 -1.28
N LYS A 104 9.08 -19.75 -2.42
CA LYS A 104 8.87 -21.21 -2.52
C LYS A 104 7.74 -21.73 -1.62
N GLN A 105 6.61 -21.02 -1.54
CA GLN A 105 5.41 -21.57 -0.92
C GLN A 105 4.69 -22.40 -1.99
N ALA A 106 4.76 -23.73 -1.82
CA ALA A 106 4.02 -24.70 -2.62
C ALA A 106 2.51 -24.51 -2.44
N SER A 107 1.75 -24.89 -3.48
CA SER A 107 0.29 -24.79 -3.56
C SER A 107 -0.42 -25.46 -2.36
N PRO A 108 -1.54 -24.91 -1.84
CA PRO A 108 -2.49 -25.67 -1.04
C PRO A 108 -3.46 -26.42 -1.95
N GLU A 109 -2.93 -27.30 -2.78
CA GLU A 109 -3.62 -28.41 -3.46
C GLU A 109 -2.61 -29.55 -3.26
N GLU A 110 -2.70 -30.36 -2.20
CA GLU A 110 -3.66 -31.46 -2.07
C GLU A 110 -4.19 -31.57 -0.63
N ILE A 111 -5.43 -31.11 -0.40
CA ILE A 111 -6.31 -31.74 0.59
C ILE A 111 -7.34 -32.51 -0.25
N ASP A 112 -7.01 -33.76 -0.55
CA ASP A 112 -7.97 -34.71 -1.08
C ASP A 112 -8.97 -35.02 0.04
N VAL A 113 -10.13 -34.38 -0.02
CA VAL A 113 -11.31 -34.75 0.75
C VAL A 113 -12.10 -35.75 -0.09
N THR A 114 -11.50 -36.88 -0.44
CA THR A 114 -12.21 -38.12 -0.79
C THR A 114 -11.35 -39.34 -0.42
N SER A 115 -11.59 -39.94 0.75
CA SER A 115 -11.48 -41.38 0.88
C SER A 115 -12.56 -41.85 1.83
N ASP A 116 -13.55 -42.47 1.22
CA ASP A 116 -14.56 -43.36 1.77
C ASP A 116 -13.85 -44.65 2.25
N ASP A 117 -14.00 -44.97 3.53
CA ASP A 117 -14.33 -46.31 4.07
C ASP A 117 -14.97 -46.13 5.46
#